data_AF-A0A523TNV9-F1
#
_entry.id   AF-A0A523TNV9-F1
#
_cell.length_a   1.000
_cell.length_b   1.000
_cell.length_c   1.000
_cell.angle_alpha   90.00
_cell.angle_beta   90.00
_cell.angle_gamma   90.00
#
_symmetry.space_group_name_H-M   'P 1'
#
loop_
_entity.id
_entity.type
_entity.pdbx_description
1 polymer ?
#
loop_
_entity_poly.entity_id
_entity_poly.type
_entity_poly.pdbx_seq_one_letter_code
_entity_poly.pdbx_strand_id
1 'polypeptide(L)' 'MREYINLECTKCGNRNYRTSKQTGGGAPKLKIKKYCRFCRAHTVHNEKKK' A
#
# COMPACT_ATOMS: atom_id res chain seq x y z
N MET A 1 -2.29 -18.60 -3.40
CA MET A 1 -3.30 -17.62 -3.86
C MET A 1 -2.67 -16.23 -3.91
N ARG A 2 -2.86 -15.48 -5.01
CA ARG A 2 -2.43 -14.08 -5.14
C ARG A 2 -3.63 -13.19 -4.89
N GLU A 3 -3.52 -12.30 -3.91
CA GLU A 3 -4.56 -11.33 -3.59
C GLU A 3 -4.11 -9.94 -4.05
N TYR A 4 -5.06 -9.13 -4.50
CA TYR A 4 -4.79 -7.73 -4.77
C TYR A 4 -5.01 -6.91 -3.51
N ILE A 5 -4.01 -6.12 -3.15
CA ILE A 5 -4.06 -5.16 -2.05
C ILE A 5 -3.93 -3.74 -2.60
N ASN A 6 -4.52 -2.79 -1.90
CA ASN A 6 -4.31 -1.37 -2.17
C ASN A 6 -3.29 -0.80 -1.18
N LEU A 7 -2.50 0.17 -1.62
CA LEU A 7 -1.59 0.91 -0.75
C LEU A 7 -2.21 2.27 -0.43
N GLU A 8 -2.47 2.49 0.86
CA GLU A 8 -3.07 3.69 1.41
C GLU A 8 -1.99 4.62 1.97
N CYS A 9 -2.01 5.88 1.56
CA CYS A 9 -1.10 6.91 2.08
C CYS A 9 -1.41 7.20 3.55
N THR A 10 -0.39 7.14 4.41
CA THR A 10 -0.51 7.44 5.85
C THR A 10 -0.90 8.89 6.16
N LYS A 11 -0.59 9.84 5.26
CA LYS A 11 -0.86 11.27 5.51
C LYS A 11 -2.26 11.71 5.08
N CYS A 12 -2.73 11.26 3.92
CA CYS A 12 -4.00 11.72 3.34
C CYS A 12 -5.06 10.63 3.24
N GLY A 13 -4.77 9.38 3.61
CA GLY A 13 -5.71 8.26 3.54
C GLY A 13 -6.09 7.82 2.12
N ASN A 14 -5.50 8.43 1.08
CA ASN A 14 -5.82 8.07 -0.30
C ASN A 14 -5.12 6.79 -0.73
N ARG A 15 -5.87 5.95 -1.44
CA ARG A 15 -5.41 4.69 -2.03
C ARG A 15 -4.86 4.98 -3.41
N ASN A 16 -3.54 5.08 -3.51
CA ASN A 16 -2.87 5.56 -4.73
C ASN A 16 -2.33 4.42 -5.60
N TYR A 17 -2.15 3.22 -5.03
CA TYR A 17 -1.53 2.10 -5.74
C TYR A 17 -2.27 0.81 -5.46
N ARG A 18 -2.30 -0.07 -6.46
CA ARG A 18 -2.78 -1.44 -6.36
C ARG A 18 -1.62 -2.38 -6.65
N THR A 19 -1.36 -3.31 -5.75
CA THR A 19 -0.29 -4.31 -5.88
C THR A 19 -0.84 -5.69 -5.63
N SER A 20 -0.41 -6.69 -6.39
CA SER A 20 -0.68 -8.08 -6.06
C SER A 20 0.34 -8.55 -5.02
N LYS A 21 -0.15 -9.21 -3.96
CA LYS A 21 0.66 -9.85 -2.93
C LYS A 21 0.35 -11.33 -2.92
N GLN A 22 1.38 -12.15 -2.75
CA GLN A 22 1.19 -13.57 -2.52
C GLN A 22 0.86 -13.78 -1.04
N THR A 23 -0.32 -14.32 -0.76
CA THR A 23 -0.84 -14.50 0.61
C THR A 23 -0.28 -15.76 1.30
N GLY A 24 0.59 -16.51 0.62
CA GLY A 24 1.26 -17.68 1.21
C GLY A 24 2.43 -17.27 2.10
N GLY A 25 2.44 -17.76 3.35
CA GLY A 25 3.64 -17.76 4.20
C GLY A 25 3.81 -16.61 5.19
N GLY A 26 2.72 -16.00 5.70
CA GLY A 26 2.84 -15.01 6.79
C GLY A 26 3.53 -13.70 6.39
N ALA A 27 3.39 -13.30 5.11
CA ALA A 27 4.08 -12.14 4.58
C ALA A 27 3.73 -10.85 5.38
N PRO A 28 4.74 -10.13 5.91
CA PRO A 28 4.55 -8.98 6.80
C PRO A 28 3.81 -7.85 6.10
N LYS A 29 3.20 -6.95 6.89
CA LYS A 29 2.47 -5.80 6.36
C LYS A 29 3.39 -4.93 5.50
N LEU A 30 3.12 -4.80 4.21
CA LEU A 30 3.87 -3.95 3.30
C LEU A 30 3.72 -2.48 3.71
N LYS A 31 4.86 -1.88 4.08
CA LYS A 31 5.03 -0.45 4.31
C LYS A 31 6.08 0.06 3.34
N ILE A 32 5.64 0.75 2.29
CA ILE A 32 6.56 1.24 1.24
C ILE A 32 6.49 2.76 1.20
N LYS A 33 7.65 3.42 1.14
CA LYS A 33 7.72 4.85 0.82
C LYS A 33 7.47 5.05 -0.67
N LYS A 34 6.33 5.63 -1.02
CA LYS A 34 5.95 5.97 -2.40
C LYS A 34 5.52 7.42 -2.47
N TYR A 35 5.58 7.98 -3.67
CA TYR A 35 5.13 9.34 -3.92
C TYR A 35 3.61 9.41 -3.81
N CYS A 36 3.10 10.30 -2.97
CA CYS A 36 1.68 10.58 -2.93
C CYS A 36 1.38 11.80 -3.81
N ARG A 37 0.56 11.62 -4.85
CA ARG A 37 0.17 12.73 -5.75
C ARG A 37 -0.58 13.85 -5.03
N PHE A 38 -1.34 13.52 -3.98
CA PHE A 38 -2.11 14.49 -3.20
C PHE A 38 -1.23 15.30 -2.25
N CYS A 39 -0.34 14.64 -1.51
CA CYS A 39 0.60 15.34 -0.61
C CYS A 39 1.81 15.94 -1.33
N ARG A 40 1.99 15.66 -2.63
CA ARG A 40 3.15 16.03 -3.45
C ARG A 40 4.50 15.69 -2.80
N ALA A 41 4.53 14.59 -2.05
CA ALA A 41 5.70 14.17 -1.28
C ALA A 41 5.78 12.65 -1.19
N HIS A 42 6.98 12.11 -0.94
CA HIS A 42 7.17 10.70 -0.64
C HIS A 42 6.72 10.40 0.79
N THR A 43 5.68 9.57 0.92
CA THR A 43 5.07 9.20 2.18
C THR A 43 5.05 7.69 2.33
N VAL A 44 4.97 7.21 3.57
CA VAL A 44 4.77 5.79 3.85
C VAL A 44 3.36 5.42 3.44
N HIS A 45 3.23 4.42 2.57
CA HIS A 45 1.96 3.82 2.22
C HIS A 45 1.84 2.46 2.92
N ASN A 46 0.72 2.24 3.59
CA ASN A 46 0.40 0.99 4.27
C ASN A 46 -0.46 0.11 3.36
N GLU A 47 -0.24 -1.20 3.42
CA GLU A 47 -1.16 -2.14 2.80
C GLU A 47 -2.55 -2.10 3.47
N LYS A 48 -3.58 -2.08 2.63
CA LYS A 48 -4.97 -2.27 3.01
C LYS A 48 -5.55 -3.36 2.14
N LYS A 49 -5.88 -4.49 2.77
CA LYS A 49 -6.69 -5.52 2.13
C LYS A 49 -8.09 -4.97 1.91
N LYS A 50 -8.74 -5.39 0.82
CA LYS A 50 -10.16 -5.13 0.63
C LYS A 50 -10.96 -5.96 1.64
#